data_AF-A0A7V3BMB5-F1
#
_entry.id   AF-A0A7V3BMB5-F1
#
_cell.length_a   1.000
_cell.length_b   1.000
_cell.length_c   1.000
_cell.angle_alpha   90.00
_cell.angle_beta   90.00
_cell.angle_gamma   90.00
#
_symmetry.space_group_name_H-M   'P 1'
#
loop_
_entity.id
_entity.type
_entity.pdbx_description
1 polymer ?
#
loop_
_entity_poly.entity_id
_entity_poly.type
_entity_poly.pdbx_seq_one_letter_code
_entity_poly.pdbx_strand_id
1 'polypeptide(L)'
;MADVAELFSRFFAYILLLEETIQQGQAQRPYEQIRRDIAAVLDQQQAAAKRLGVPERDFQDACFAALAWGDEVLLKHTAWEHHSRWNATPLQLEYFQTRNAGEEVFERLERLRPDQKDVREVYYLALGLGFTGRYFLGLEDELKLTQIRHEQAKQLSLAVEEVQDLDKLTPQPYSVTPPAATPITQPLLQRLLKVALLLVVVVPLAVFLAYKLWEPQPPSTTPPSPALTVADIEQHVGVQSCANISVGLRDGMVELGGRVASEAQRAEVRSIVQRIPGVAQLNETLQVIPKPFCQVLDLLEPYHDHGEAQRFGLGVTLNKRGAHPVYLAGENLIIDIKTPTAFDSYLYVDFYTFEGEVAHLFPNVVESRHFFPANSEYTVGKMTDPQRLEWKIQPPYGLELVTVIASRTPLFAAPRYDVEGVDAYLNDLRRALPQTPAPAEIAATVLFITTQDRE
;
A
#
# COMPACT_ATOMS: atom_id res chain seq x y z
N MET A 1 7.34 -16.85 38.45
CA MET A 1 6.33 -17.54 37.62
C MET A 1 7.04 -18.06 36.39
N ALA A 2 6.60 -19.18 35.84
CA ALA A 2 7.22 -19.78 34.68
C ALA A 2 6.86 -18.98 33.43
N ASP A 3 7.85 -18.42 32.75
CA ASP A 3 7.62 -17.61 31.55
C ASP A 3 7.36 -18.55 30.34
N VAL A 4 6.09 -18.69 29.96
CA VAL A 4 5.70 -19.50 28.79
C VAL A 4 6.29 -18.91 27.50
N ALA A 5 6.48 -17.60 27.40
CA ALA A 5 7.09 -16.98 26.22
C ALA A 5 8.56 -17.36 26.07
N GLU A 6 9.30 -17.43 27.18
CA GLU A 6 10.69 -17.90 27.19
C GLU A 6 10.82 -19.33 26.64
N LEU A 7 9.83 -20.21 26.91
CA LEU A 7 9.82 -21.57 26.35
C LEU A 7 9.81 -21.54 24.82
N PHE A 8 8.97 -20.70 24.21
CA PHE A 8 8.80 -20.66 22.75
C PHE A 8 9.90 -19.87 22.01
N SER A 9 10.71 -19.08 22.72
CA SER A 9 11.84 -18.32 22.14
C SER A 9 12.76 -19.15 21.22
N ARG A 10 13.06 -20.40 21.60
CA ARG A 10 13.91 -21.31 20.81
C ARG A 10 13.27 -21.72 19.50
N PHE A 11 11.95 -21.90 19.47
CA PHE A 11 11.23 -22.21 18.25
C PHE A 11 11.24 -21.01 17.31
N PHE A 12 10.91 -19.81 17.81
CA PHE A 12 10.98 -18.58 17.02
C PHE A 12 12.39 -18.36 16.44
N ALA A 13 13.43 -18.48 17.26
CA ALA A 13 14.81 -18.33 16.82
C ALA A 13 15.22 -19.38 15.77
N TYR A 14 14.78 -20.63 15.92
CA TYR A 14 15.07 -21.68 14.95
C TYR A 14 14.43 -21.39 13.58
N ILE A 15 13.16 -20.97 13.57
CA ILE A 15 12.47 -20.63 12.32
C ILE A 15 13.08 -19.40 11.66
N LEU A 16 13.41 -18.34 12.41
CA LEU A 16 14.07 -17.14 11.87
C LEU A 16 15.44 -17.48 11.26
N LEU A 17 16.22 -18.35 11.90
CA LEU A 17 17.50 -18.81 11.35
C LEU A 17 17.29 -19.62 10.06
N LEU A 18 16.27 -20.47 10.02
CA LEU A 18 15.92 -21.23 8.82
C LEU A 18 15.50 -20.28 7.70
N GLU A 19 14.63 -19.31 7.98
CA GLU A 19 14.21 -18.25 7.05
C GLU A 19 15.41 -17.51 6.47
N GLU A 20 16.36 -17.07 7.32
CA GLU A 20 17.57 -16.40 6.87
C GLU A 20 18.40 -17.27 5.92
N THR A 21 18.55 -18.56 6.20
CA THR A 21 19.28 -19.47 5.30
C THR A 21 18.60 -19.65 3.95
N ILE A 22 17.26 -19.64 3.93
CA ILE A 22 16.45 -19.71 2.71
C ILE A 22 16.65 -18.44 1.89
N GLN A 23 16.55 -17.26 2.52
CA GLN A 23 16.73 -15.96 1.86
C GLN A 23 18.13 -15.78 1.27
N GLN A 24 19.16 -16.28 1.95
CA GLN A 24 20.55 -16.21 1.47
C GLN A 24 20.88 -17.25 0.39
N GLY A 25 19.94 -18.13 0.02
CA GLY A 25 20.15 -19.17 -0.98
C GLY A 25 21.21 -20.20 -0.56
N GLN A 26 21.44 -20.38 0.75
CA GLN A 26 22.40 -21.36 1.25
C GLN A 26 21.87 -22.78 1.05
N ALA A 27 22.78 -23.75 0.95
CA ALA A 27 22.43 -25.17 0.86
C ALA A 27 21.59 -25.58 2.07
N GLN A 28 20.35 -25.99 1.81
CA GLN A 28 19.38 -26.33 2.86
C GLN A 28 19.68 -27.70 3.46
N ARG A 29 19.37 -27.86 4.76
CA ARG A 29 19.37 -29.18 5.38
C ARG A 29 18.28 -30.04 4.72
N PRO A 30 18.44 -31.38 4.69
CA PRO A 30 17.39 -32.27 4.21
C PRO A 30 16.07 -32.02 4.96
N TYR A 31 14.93 -32.05 4.27
CA TYR A 31 13.60 -31.84 4.86
C TYR A 31 13.38 -32.65 6.15
N GLU A 32 13.75 -33.93 6.16
CA GLU A 32 13.61 -34.82 7.33
C GLU A 32 14.45 -34.38 8.54
N GLN A 33 15.59 -33.72 8.29
CA GLN A 33 16.38 -33.14 9.37
C GLN A 33 15.67 -31.90 9.93
N ILE A 34 15.13 -31.03 9.08
CA ILE A 34 14.38 -29.83 9.51
C ILE A 34 13.18 -30.24 10.37
N ARG A 35 12.40 -31.25 9.95
CA ARG A 35 11.25 -31.75 10.72
C ARG A 35 11.67 -32.36 12.06
N ARG A 36 12.76 -33.15 12.08
CA ARG A 36 13.29 -33.71 13.33
C ARG A 36 13.81 -32.65 14.29
N ASP A 37 14.49 -31.64 13.78
CA ASP A 37 15.02 -30.53 14.58
C ASP A 37 13.86 -29.76 15.24
N ILE A 38 12.78 -29.47 14.48
CA ILE A 38 11.57 -28.82 15.02
C ILE A 38 10.88 -29.68 16.07
N ALA A 39 10.65 -30.97 15.79
CA ALA A 39 10.05 -31.88 16.75
C ALA A 39 10.85 -31.95 18.06
N ALA A 40 12.18 -32.01 17.98
CA ALA A 40 13.05 -32.01 19.15
C ALA A 40 12.94 -30.71 19.98
N VAL A 41 12.80 -29.55 19.32
CA VAL A 41 12.55 -28.28 20.01
C VAL A 41 11.21 -28.32 20.74
N LEU A 42 10.14 -28.77 20.09
CA LEU A 42 8.79 -28.85 20.67
C LEU A 42 8.74 -29.84 21.85
N ASP A 43 9.36 -31.01 21.72
CA ASP A 43 9.45 -32.01 22.79
C ASP A 43 10.18 -31.45 24.02
N GLN A 44 11.28 -30.72 23.79
CA GLN A 44 12.04 -30.06 24.86
C GLN A 44 11.18 -28.99 25.56
N GLN A 45 10.45 -28.19 24.79
CA GLN A 45 9.54 -27.16 25.31
C GLN A 45 8.40 -27.77 26.12
N GLN A 46 7.77 -28.84 25.65
CA GLN A 46 6.69 -29.50 26.38
C GLN A 46 7.21 -30.12 27.69
N ALA A 47 8.41 -30.73 27.65
CA ALA A 47 9.03 -31.29 28.85
C ALA A 47 9.43 -30.20 29.87
N ALA A 48 9.76 -28.98 29.41
CA ALA A 48 10.04 -27.84 30.28
C ALA A 48 8.74 -27.25 30.85
N ALA A 49 7.69 -27.08 30.02
CA ALA A 49 6.36 -26.64 30.44
C ALA A 49 5.79 -27.52 31.56
N LYS A 50 5.89 -28.84 31.41
CA LYS A 50 5.46 -29.81 32.44
C LYS A 50 6.23 -29.67 33.76
N ARG A 51 7.55 -29.44 33.71
CA ARG A 51 8.38 -29.22 34.90
C ARG A 51 8.03 -27.92 35.63
N LEU A 52 7.63 -26.91 34.86
CA LEU A 52 7.23 -25.60 35.35
C LEU A 52 5.76 -25.55 35.81
N GLY A 53 5.00 -26.63 35.64
CA GLY A 53 3.61 -26.71 36.04
C GLY A 53 2.65 -25.91 35.16
N VAL A 54 3.06 -25.58 33.92
CA VAL A 54 2.21 -24.88 32.95
C VAL A 54 1.03 -25.79 32.59
N PRO A 55 -0.23 -25.31 32.66
CA PRO A 55 -1.38 -26.10 32.23
C PRO A 55 -1.24 -26.54 30.77
N GLU A 56 -1.54 -27.80 30.47
CA GLU A 56 -1.40 -28.35 29.11
C GLU A 56 -2.19 -27.52 28.08
N ARG A 57 -3.36 -27.00 28.45
CA ARG A 57 -4.17 -26.12 27.59
C ARG A 57 -3.43 -24.83 27.24
N ASP A 58 -2.79 -24.19 28.22
CA ASP A 58 -2.06 -22.94 28.01
C ASP A 58 -0.83 -23.18 27.13
N PHE A 59 -0.15 -24.31 27.33
CA PHE A 59 0.94 -24.74 26.45
C PHE A 59 0.46 -24.99 25.01
N GLN A 60 -0.67 -25.67 24.83
CA GLN A 60 -1.23 -25.94 23.51
C GLN A 60 -1.71 -24.67 22.79
N ASP A 61 -2.35 -23.74 23.50
CA ASP A 61 -2.76 -22.46 22.94
C ASP A 61 -1.53 -21.62 22.50
N ALA A 62 -0.48 -21.56 23.32
CA ALA A 62 0.78 -20.90 22.95
C ALA A 62 1.48 -21.60 21.76
N CYS A 63 1.53 -22.93 21.77
CA CYS A 63 2.13 -23.73 20.70
C CYS A 63 1.42 -23.49 19.36
N PHE A 64 0.10 -23.38 19.37
CA PHE A 64 -0.69 -23.10 18.18
C PHE A 64 -0.24 -21.81 17.48
N ALA A 65 -0.10 -20.71 18.23
CA ALA A 65 0.34 -19.43 17.68
C ALA A 65 1.76 -19.52 17.09
N ALA A 66 2.68 -20.18 17.79
CA ALA A 66 4.05 -20.36 17.32
C ALA A 66 4.11 -21.17 16.01
N LEU A 67 3.41 -22.32 15.94
CA LEU A 67 3.40 -23.16 14.73
C LEU A 67 2.73 -22.47 13.55
N ALA A 68 1.61 -21.76 13.79
CA ALA A 68 0.92 -20.99 12.76
C ALA A 68 1.82 -19.92 12.14
N TRP A 69 2.54 -19.17 12.98
CA TRP A 69 3.53 -18.20 12.51
C TRP A 69 4.68 -18.87 11.76
N GLY A 70 5.20 -20.00 12.28
CA GLY A 70 6.31 -20.69 11.63
C GLY A 70 5.95 -21.21 10.24
N ASP A 71 4.75 -21.75 10.06
CA ASP A 71 4.27 -22.16 8.74
C ASP A 71 4.10 -20.96 7.80
N GLU A 72 3.52 -19.85 8.27
CA GLU A 72 3.33 -18.66 7.45
C GLU A 72 4.67 -18.08 6.96
N VAL A 73 5.66 -17.98 7.85
CA VAL A 73 7.00 -17.48 7.52
C VAL A 73 7.65 -18.35 6.44
N LEU A 74 7.65 -19.68 6.62
CA LEU A 74 8.32 -20.58 5.67
C LEU A 74 7.57 -20.66 4.33
N LEU A 75 6.24 -20.58 4.32
CA LEU A 75 5.42 -20.66 3.10
C LEU A 75 5.43 -19.39 2.26
N LYS A 76 5.86 -18.24 2.82
CA LYS A 76 6.11 -17.00 2.04
C LYS A 76 7.21 -17.19 0.99
N HIS A 77 8.13 -18.14 1.17
CA HIS A 77 9.24 -18.38 0.26
C HIS A 77 8.90 -19.42 -0.82
N THR A 78 8.20 -19.00 -1.88
CA THR A 78 7.77 -19.88 -2.99
C THR A 78 8.92 -20.54 -3.76
N ALA A 79 10.11 -19.91 -3.78
CA ALA A 79 11.31 -20.44 -4.41
C ALA A 79 12.09 -21.45 -3.53
N TRP A 80 11.64 -21.71 -2.30
CA TRP A 80 12.29 -22.66 -1.40
C TRP A 80 12.13 -24.10 -1.90
N GLU A 81 13.22 -24.85 -1.95
CA GLU A 81 13.26 -26.26 -2.43
C GLU A 81 12.16 -27.14 -1.79
N HIS A 82 11.91 -26.96 -0.49
CA HIS A 82 10.95 -27.79 0.26
C HIS A 82 9.54 -27.18 0.33
N HIS A 83 9.27 -26.06 -0.34
CA HIS A 83 8.01 -25.30 -0.25
C HIS A 83 6.78 -26.17 -0.53
N SER A 84 6.75 -26.86 -1.67
CA SER A 84 5.62 -27.72 -2.05
C SER A 84 5.37 -28.85 -1.04
N ARG A 85 6.45 -29.45 -0.51
CA ARG A 85 6.37 -30.50 0.50
C ARG A 85 5.89 -29.96 1.85
N TRP A 86 6.32 -28.75 2.22
CA TRP A 86 5.86 -28.07 3.43
C TRP A 86 4.37 -27.70 3.32
N ASN A 87 3.93 -27.18 2.17
CA ASN A 87 2.54 -26.82 1.91
C ASN A 87 1.58 -28.03 1.96
N ALA A 88 2.07 -29.20 1.55
CA ALA A 88 1.30 -30.45 1.64
C ALA A 88 1.01 -30.84 3.10
N THR A 89 1.99 -30.66 4.00
CA THR A 89 1.91 -31.09 5.41
C THR A 89 2.50 -30.03 6.37
N PRO A 90 1.86 -28.84 6.50
CA PRO A 90 2.35 -27.79 7.38
C PRO A 90 2.22 -28.21 8.86
N LEU A 91 2.95 -27.56 9.76
CA LEU A 91 2.95 -27.86 11.19
C LEU A 91 1.54 -27.72 11.80
N GLN A 92 0.78 -26.69 11.42
CA GLN A 92 -0.63 -26.51 11.81
C GLN A 92 -1.51 -27.73 11.48
N LEU A 93 -1.25 -28.39 10.35
CA LEU A 93 -1.99 -29.57 9.93
C LEU A 93 -1.52 -30.80 10.70
N GLU A 94 -0.22 -30.98 10.86
CA GLU A 94 0.35 -32.13 11.58
C GLU A 94 -0.07 -32.13 13.06
N TYR A 95 0.10 -31.01 13.76
CA TYR A 95 -0.07 -30.94 15.22
C TYR A 95 -1.51 -30.59 15.64
N PHE A 96 -2.24 -29.81 14.85
CA PHE A 96 -3.56 -29.29 15.22
C PHE A 96 -4.67 -29.65 14.24
N GLN A 97 -4.37 -30.43 13.19
CA GLN A 97 -5.37 -30.91 12.22
C GLN A 97 -6.14 -29.78 11.54
N THR A 98 -5.51 -28.62 11.34
CA THR A 98 -6.11 -27.46 10.67
C THR A 98 -5.22 -26.90 9.57
N ARG A 99 -5.84 -26.29 8.56
CA ARG A 99 -5.17 -25.45 7.56
C ARG A 99 -5.58 -23.98 7.68
N ASN A 100 -6.47 -23.65 8.61
CA ASN A 100 -7.05 -22.33 8.77
C ASN A 100 -6.45 -21.57 9.97
N ALA A 101 -5.18 -21.83 10.32
CA ALA A 101 -4.59 -21.18 11.49
C ALA A 101 -4.49 -19.66 11.35
N GLY A 102 -4.42 -19.14 10.12
CA GLY A 102 -4.47 -17.69 9.84
C GLY A 102 -5.70 -16.98 10.41
N GLU A 103 -6.84 -17.67 10.49
CA GLU A 103 -8.07 -17.18 11.11
C GLU A 103 -8.12 -17.54 12.60
N GLU A 104 -7.86 -18.81 12.91
CA GLU A 104 -8.02 -19.36 14.27
C GLU A 104 -7.08 -18.71 15.31
N VAL A 105 -5.92 -18.20 14.90
CA VAL A 105 -5.01 -17.50 15.82
C VAL A 105 -5.73 -16.30 16.46
N PHE A 106 -6.47 -15.51 15.68
CA PHE A 106 -7.18 -14.35 16.22
C PHE A 106 -8.36 -14.76 17.10
N GLU A 107 -9.12 -15.79 16.70
CA GLU A 107 -10.20 -16.32 17.54
C GLU A 107 -9.69 -16.82 18.89
N ARG A 108 -8.54 -17.51 18.91
CA ARG A 108 -7.94 -18.00 20.15
C ARG A 108 -7.38 -16.86 21.00
N LEU A 109 -6.77 -15.86 20.38
CA LEU A 109 -6.29 -14.64 21.05
C LEU A 109 -7.41 -13.90 21.77
N GLU A 110 -8.58 -13.75 21.13
CA GLU A 110 -9.77 -13.13 21.71
C GLU A 110 -10.36 -13.94 22.87
N ARG A 111 -10.22 -15.27 22.85
CA ARG A 111 -10.69 -16.18 23.91
C ARG A 111 -9.76 -16.25 25.12
N LEU A 112 -8.54 -15.69 25.04
CA LEU A 112 -7.59 -15.70 26.16
C LEU A 112 -8.13 -14.87 27.33
N ARG A 113 -8.11 -15.48 28.51
CA ARG A 113 -8.51 -14.81 29.75
C ARG A 113 -7.48 -13.74 30.16
N PRO A 114 -7.87 -12.73 30.97
CA PRO A 114 -6.93 -11.71 31.45
C PRO A 114 -5.76 -12.25 32.29
N ASP A 115 -5.91 -13.42 32.93
CA ASP A 115 -4.85 -14.10 33.71
C ASP A 115 -3.83 -14.84 32.85
N GLN A 116 -4.14 -15.16 31.58
CA GLN A 116 -3.26 -15.90 30.67
C GLN A 116 -2.23 -14.98 29.97
N LYS A 117 -1.49 -14.19 30.75
CA LYS A 117 -0.53 -13.21 30.23
C LYS A 117 0.62 -13.87 29.45
N ASP A 118 1.18 -14.94 29.99
CA ASP A 118 2.32 -15.62 29.37
C ASP A 118 1.96 -16.25 28.01
N VAL A 119 0.72 -16.76 27.87
CA VAL A 119 0.20 -17.24 26.57
C VAL A 119 0.01 -16.06 25.61
N ARG A 120 -0.61 -14.97 26.09
CA ARG A 120 -0.83 -13.76 25.29
C ARG A 120 0.48 -13.16 24.79
N GLU A 121 1.56 -13.27 25.56
CA GLU A 121 2.89 -12.83 25.15
C GLU A 121 3.42 -13.60 23.94
N VAL A 122 3.19 -14.92 23.86
CA VAL A 122 3.56 -15.73 22.68
C VAL A 122 2.81 -15.26 21.43
N TYR A 123 1.52 -14.95 21.54
CA TYR A 123 0.74 -14.36 20.44
C TYR A 123 1.27 -12.97 20.05
N TYR A 124 1.58 -12.14 21.04
CA TYR A 124 2.15 -10.82 20.80
C TYR A 124 3.50 -10.89 20.09
N LEU A 125 4.37 -11.84 20.48
CA LEU A 125 5.64 -12.11 19.80
C LEU A 125 5.43 -12.55 18.36
N ALA A 126 4.52 -13.50 18.10
CA ALA A 126 4.19 -13.92 16.74
C ALA A 126 3.72 -12.75 15.86
N LEU A 127 2.82 -11.90 16.39
CA LEU A 127 2.36 -10.69 15.70
C LEU A 127 3.49 -9.68 15.48
N GLY A 128 4.40 -9.51 16.45
CA GLY A 128 5.56 -8.63 16.34
C GLY A 128 6.61 -9.13 15.34
N LEU A 129 6.70 -10.44 15.15
CA LEU A 129 7.54 -11.10 14.14
C LEU A 129 6.86 -11.23 12.78
N GLY A 130 5.82 -10.44 12.52
CA GLY A 130 5.21 -10.32 11.18
C GLY A 130 4.16 -11.37 10.83
N PHE A 131 3.56 -12.05 11.81
CA PHE A 131 2.35 -12.85 11.57
C PHE A 131 1.22 -11.95 11.07
N THR A 132 0.66 -12.25 9.90
CA THR A 132 -0.48 -11.53 9.33
C THR A 132 -1.78 -12.32 9.44
N GLY A 133 -1.73 -13.64 9.27
CA GLY A 133 -2.91 -14.50 9.22
C GLY A 133 -3.97 -13.96 8.25
N ARG A 134 -5.23 -13.86 8.72
CA ARG A 134 -6.36 -13.33 7.94
C ARG A 134 -6.21 -11.86 7.48
N TYR A 135 -5.32 -11.10 8.10
CA TYR A 135 -5.14 -9.67 7.84
C TYR A 135 -3.94 -9.41 6.93
N PHE A 136 -4.04 -9.80 5.67
CA PHE A 136 -2.97 -9.63 4.69
C PHE A 136 -3.33 -8.65 3.56
N LEU A 137 -4.57 -8.12 3.52
CA LEU A 137 -5.09 -7.33 2.39
C LEU A 137 -5.08 -5.82 2.70
N GLY A 138 -4.03 -5.14 2.24
CA GLY A 138 -4.00 -3.67 2.16
C GLY A 138 -3.89 -2.92 3.50
N LEU A 139 -4.08 -1.59 3.44
CA LEU A 139 -3.79 -0.68 4.55
C LEU A 139 -4.76 -0.86 5.73
N GLU A 140 -6.02 -1.20 5.49
CA GLU A 140 -7.00 -1.41 6.57
C GLU A 140 -6.62 -2.58 7.47
N ASP A 141 -6.14 -3.67 6.88
CA ASP A 141 -5.71 -4.85 7.61
C ASP A 141 -4.39 -4.63 8.35
N GLU A 142 -3.45 -3.88 7.77
CA GLU A 142 -2.23 -3.44 8.45
C GLU A 142 -2.55 -2.53 9.66
N LEU A 143 -3.52 -1.62 9.51
CA LEU A 143 -4.01 -0.79 10.60
C LEU A 143 -4.70 -1.63 11.69
N LYS A 144 -5.54 -2.60 11.31
CA LYS A 144 -6.16 -3.55 12.27
C LYS A 144 -5.11 -4.36 13.02
N LEU A 145 -4.11 -4.92 12.33
CA LEU A 145 -3.00 -5.64 12.97
C LEU A 145 -2.24 -4.74 13.94
N THR A 146 -1.99 -3.49 13.55
CA THR A 146 -1.34 -2.49 14.41
C THR A 146 -2.18 -2.18 15.65
N GLN A 147 -3.50 -2.05 15.49
CA GLN A 147 -4.44 -1.86 16.60
C GLN A 147 -4.43 -3.07 17.53
N ILE A 148 -4.54 -4.30 17.01
CA ILE A 148 -4.50 -5.54 17.79
C ILE A 148 -3.18 -5.62 18.58
N ARG A 149 -2.03 -5.38 17.94
CA ARG A 149 -0.72 -5.35 18.63
C ARG A 149 -0.71 -4.34 19.77
N HIS A 150 -1.24 -3.14 19.56
CA HIS A 150 -1.30 -2.10 20.58
C HIS A 150 -2.23 -2.48 21.75
N GLU A 151 -3.36 -3.11 21.47
CA GLU A 151 -4.28 -3.62 22.49
C GLU A 151 -3.66 -4.75 23.31
N GLN A 152 -2.98 -5.70 22.66
CA GLN A 152 -2.28 -6.78 23.37
C GLN A 152 -1.14 -6.25 24.23
N ALA A 153 -0.36 -5.28 23.72
CA ALA A 153 0.71 -4.65 24.48
C ALA A 153 0.20 -4.02 25.79
N LYS A 154 -0.96 -3.35 25.77
CA LYS A 154 -1.57 -2.77 26.99
C LYS A 154 -1.92 -3.82 28.04
N GLN A 155 -2.31 -5.03 27.62
CA GLN A 155 -2.67 -6.12 28.53
C GLN A 155 -1.44 -6.84 29.10
N LEU A 156 -0.31 -6.76 28.38
CA LEU A 156 0.99 -7.32 28.77
C LEU A 156 1.85 -6.33 29.58
N SER A 157 1.59 -5.02 29.46
CA SER A 157 2.25 -4.01 30.29
C SER A 157 2.18 -4.43 31.76
N LEU A 158 3.36 -4.55 32.37
CA LEU A 158 3.47 -4.66 33.82
C LEU A 158 2.65 -3.51 34.43
N ALA A 159 1.95 -3.80 35.54
CA ALA A 159 1.41 -2.72 36.35
C ALA A 159 2.61 -1.84 36.70
N VAL A 160 2.66 -0.64 36.13
CA VAL A 160 3.66 0.35 36.50
C VAL A 160 3.30 0.68 37.93
N GLU A 161 3.99 0.05 38.87
CA GLU A 161 4.06 0.55 40.24
C GLU A 161 4.48 2.01 40.10
N GLU A 162 3.68 2.94 40.64
CA GLU A 162 4.01 4.36 40.54
C GLU A 162 5.46 4.51 40.95
N VAL A 163 6.27 5.24 40.17
CA VAL A 163 7.70 5.45 40.43
C VAL A 163 7.95 6.00 41.86
N GLN A 164 6.89 6.48 42.52
CA GLN A 164 6.85 6.96 43.89
C GLN A 164 6.89 5.85 44.96
N ASP A 165 6.53 4.61 44.63
CA ASP A 165 6.49 3.44 45.55
C ASP A 165 7.72 2.52 45.45
N LEU A 166 8.65 2.80 44.54
CA LEU A 166 9.93 2.08 44.50
C LEU A 166 10.82 2.51 45.68
N ASP A 167 11.11 1.58 46.58
CA ASP A 167 12.16 1.74 47.60
C ASP A 167 13.45 2.21 46.92
N LYS A 168 14.06 3.25 47.49
CA LYS A 168 15.22 3.97 46.94
C LYS A 168 16.29 3.02 46.43
N LEU A 169 16.38 2.86 45.11
CA LEU A 169 17.22 1.85 44.43
C LEU A 169 18.72 2.00 44.74
N THR A 170 19.19 3.23 44.99
CA THR A 170 20.54 3.50 45.51
C THR A 170 20.49 4.72 46.44
N PRO A 171 21.32 4.83 47.48
CA PRO A 171 21.28 5.95 48.42
C PRO A 171 21.82 7.27 47.84
N GLN A 172 22.67 7.21 46.81
CA GLN A 172 23.41 8.37 46.30
C GLN A 172 22.52 9.46 45.66
N PRO A 173 21.52 9.16 44.80
CA PRO A 173 20.67 10.19 44.18
C PRO A 173 19.82 10.97 45.20
N TYR A 174 19.47 10.35 46.33
CA TYR A 174 18.63 10.94 47.38
C TYR A 174 19.44 11.62 48.50
N SER A 175 20.77 11.44 48.50
CA SER A 175 21.70 12.11 49.43
C SER A 175 22.07 13.51 48.97
N VAL A 176 21.77 13.84 47.71
CA VAL A 176 21.91 15.18 47.16
C VAL A 176 20.67 15.96 47.53
N THR A 177 20.78 16.91 48.46
CA THR A 177 19.75 17.92 48.67
C THR A 177 19.47 18.58 47.32
N PRO A 178 18.22 18.58 46.82
CA PRO A 178 17.89 19.31 45.61
C PRO A 178 18.39 20.75 45.78
N PRO A 179 19.10 21.31 44.79
CA PRO A 179 19.50 22.72 44.87
C PRO A 179 18.24 23.54 45.17
N ALA A 180 18.34 24.44 46.14
CA ALA A 180 17.22 25.32 46.51
C ALA A 180 16.65 25.92 45.22
N ALA A 181 15.38 25.64 44.94
CA ALA A 181 14.74 26.09 43.72
C ALA A 181 14.95 27.61 43.62
N THR A 182 15.80 28.04 42.68
CA THR A 182 15.90 29.45 42.39
C THR A 182 14.53 29.86 41.88
N PRO A 183 13.82 30.80 42.54
CA PRO A 183 12.57 31.28 42.00
C PRO A 183 12.88 31.76 40.59
N ILE A 184 12.23 31.16 39.59
CA ILE A 184 12.34 31.58 38.20
C ILE A 184 11.68 32.95 38.16
N THR A 185 12.44 33.97 38.48
CA THR A 185 12.01 35.34 38.22
C THR A 185 11.97 35.43 36.70
N GLN A 186 10.79 35.69 36.15
CA GLN A 186 10.59 35.92 34.72
C GLN A 186 10.48 37.44 34.45
N PRO A 187 11.46 38.29 34.88
CA PRO A 187 11.30 39.73 34.77
C PRO A 187 11.28 40.17 33.31
N LEU A 188 11.96 39.45 32.41
CA LEU A 188 11.98 39.76 30.98
C LEU A 188 10.65 39.48 30.31
N LEU A 189 10.03 38.31 30.54
CA LEU A 189 8.75 37.99 29.93
C LEU A 189 7.64 38.92 30.45
N GLN A 190 7.60 39.23 31.75
CA GLN A 190 6.64 40.19 32.30
C GLN A 190 6.88 41.62 31.82
N ARG A 191 8.15 42.05 31.65
CA ARG A 191 8.47 43.34 31.03
C ARG A 191 8.04 43.38 29.57
N LEU A 192 8.29 42.31 28.82
CA LEU A 192 7.87 42.17 27.42
C LEU A 192 6.35 42.17 27.29
N LEU A 193 5.63 41.52 28.21
CA LEU A 193 4.16 41.51 28.22
C LEU A 193 3.58 42.89 28.54
N LYS A 194 4.19 43.63 29.47
CA LYS A 194 3.80 45.02 29.77
C LYS A 194 4.09 45.96 28.60
N VAL A 195 5.24 45.79 27.93
CA VAL A 195 5.58 46.55 26.71
C VAL A 195 4.64 46.20 25.57
N ALA A 196 4.32 44.93 25.37
CA ALA A 196 3.36 44.47 24.36
C ALA A 196 1.96 45.05 24.61
N LEU A 197 1.48 45.02 25.86
CA LEU A 197 0.20 45.62 26.24
C LEU A 197 0.18 47.13 26.00
N LEU A 198 1.28 47.82 26.32
CA LEU A 198 1.42 49.25 26.07
C LEU A 198 1.44 49.56 24.56
N LEU A 199 2.08 48.73 23.75
CA LEU A 199 2.07 48.85 22.28
C LEU A 199 0.67 48.60 21.71
N VAL A 200 -0.10 47.66 22.25
CA VAL A 200 -1.49 47.40 21.82
C VAL A 200 -2.40 48.61 22.05
N VAL A 201 -2.07 49.51 22.98
CA VAL A 201 -2.84 50.74 23.19
C VAL A 201 -2.25 51.92 22.42
N VAL A 202 -0.92 52.07 22.45
CA VAL A 202 -0.23 53.24 21.87
C VAL A 202 -0.20 53.17 20.34
N VAL A 203 -0.03 52.00 19.74
CA VAL A 203 0.02 51.84 18.27
C VAL A 203 -1.31 52.20 17.62
N PRO A 204 -2.48 51.64 18.02
CA PRO A 204 -3.74 52.05 17.40
C PRO A 204 -4.10 53.50 17.71
N LEU A 205 -3.72 54.05 18.86
CA LEU A 205 -3.92 55.48 19.15
C LEU A 205 -3.06 56.37 18.25
N ALA A 206 -1.80 56.01 18.03
CA ALA A 206 -0.90 56.70 17.12
C ALA A 206 -1.35 56.57 15.66
N VAL A 207 -1.85 55.40 15.25
CA VAL A 207 -2.45 55.18 13.93
C VAL A 207 -3.73 56.00 13.76
N PHE A 208 -4.59 56.07 14.77
CA PHE A 208 -5.81 56.89 14.75
C PHE A 208 -5.49 58.39 14.67
N LEU A 209 -4.50 58.86 15.42
CA LEU A 209 -4.02 60.24 15.37
C LEU A 209 -3.35 60.57 14.03
N ALA A 210 -2.53 59.65 13.50
CA ALA A 210 -1.93 59.78 12.18
C ALA A 210 -3.00 59.79 11.07
N TYR A 211 -4.03 58.95 11.17
CA TYR A 211 -5.15 58.91 10.23
C TYR A 211 -5.98 60.20 10.26
N LYS A 212 -6.09 60.85 11.43
CA LYS A 212 -6.76 62.16 11.58
C LYS A 212 -5.92 63.33 11.06
N LEU A 213 -4.59 63.20 11.02
CA LEU A 213 -3.65 64.23 10.57
C LEU A 213 -3.17 64.04 9.13
N TRP A 214 -3.52 62.92 8.49
CA TRP A 214 -3.13 62.60 7.12
C TRP A 214 -4.10 63.23 6.12
N GLU A 215 -3.76 64.40 5.59
CA GLU A 215 -4.34 64.90 4.35
C GLU A 215 -3.89 63.98 3.19
N PRO A 216 -4.82 63.49 2.34
CA PRO A 216 -4.49 62.50 1.33
C PRO A 216 -3.62 63.11 0.23
N GLN A 217 -2.37 62.66 0.13
CA GLN A 217 -1.57 62.86 -1.08
C GLN A 217 -2.15 62.02 -2.23
N PRO A 218 -2.09 62.52 -3.48
CA PRO A 218 -2.52 61.77 -4.65
C PRO A 218 -1.71 60.47 -4.81
N PRO A 219 -2.32 59.42 -5.37
CA PRO A 219 -1.77 58.07 -5.33
C PRO A 219 -0.43 57.99 -6.05
N SER A 220 0.58 57.52 -5.33
CA SER A 220 1.82 57.05 -5.92
C SER A 220 1.55 55.69 -6.55
N THR A 221 1.64 55.62 -7.87
CA THR A 221 1.57 54.37 -8.63
C THR A 221 2.71 53.46 -8.18
N THR A 222 2.38 52.53 -7.30
CA THR A 222 3.20 51.35 -7.04
C THR A 222 3.02 50.43 -8.25
N PRO A 223 4.10 49.89 -8.85
CA PRO A 223 3.96 48.91 -9.91
C PRO A 223 3.12 47.72 -9.39
N PRO A 224 2.20 47.17 -10.20
CA PRO A 224 1.38 46.04 -9.78
C PRO A 224 2.29 44.87 -9.42
N SER A 225 2.05 44.24 -8.28
CA SER A 225 2.58 42.91 -7.99
C SER A 225 2.29 42.00 -9.20
N PRO A 226 3.24 41.14 -9.62
CA PRO A 226 2.99 40.23 -10.71
C PRO A 226 1.73 39.42 -10.38
N ALA A 227 0.73 39.50 -11.26
CA ALA A 227 -0.49 38.72 -11.12
C ALA A 227 -0.09 37.23 -11.12
N LEU A 228 -0.63 36.48 -10.16
CA LEU A 228 -0.47 35.03 -10.10
C LEU A 228 -0.83 34.43 -11.47
N THR A 229 0.10 33.71 -12.09
CA THR A 229 -0.15 33.04 -13.38
C THR A 229 -0.29 31.53 -13.19
N VAL A 230 -0.94 30.87 -14.16
CA VAL A 230 -1.04 29.39 -14.19
C VAL A 230 0.35 28.75 -14.24
N ALA A 231 1.29 29.36 -14.98
CA ALA A 231 2.67 28.89 -15.07
C ALA A 231 3.39 28.89 -13.71
N ASP A 232 3.12 29.87 -12.84
CA ASP A 232 3.68 29.91 -11.49
C ASP A 232 3.20 28.71 -10.66
N ILE A 233 1.94 28.30 -10.82
CA ILE A 233 1.35 27.17 -10.09
C ILE A 233 1.88 25.84 -10.65
N GLU A 234 1.90 25.69 -11.98
CA GLU A 234 2.41 24.49 -12.65
C GLU A 234 3.88 24.23 -12.31
N GLN A 235 4.71 25.27 -12.23
CA GLN A 235 6.13 25.15 -11.85
C GLN A 235 6.32 24.63 -10.42
N HIS A 236 5.41 24.95 -9.49
CA HIS A 236 5.49 24.51 -8.09
C HIS A 236 4.86 23.13 -7.86
N VAL A 237 3.92 22.74 -8.72
CA VAL A 237 3.20 21.45 -8.66
C VAL A 237 3.92 20.36 -9.48
N GLY A 238 4.71 20.73 -10.48
CA GLY A 238 5.37 19.80 -11.39
C GLY A 238 6.76 19.35 -10.95
N VAL A 239 6.89 18.11 -10.48
CA VAL A 239 7.52 16.94 -11.13
C VAL A 239 7.54 15.84 -10.05
N GLN A 240 6.39 15.21 -9.85
CA GLN A 240 6.34 13.96 -9.09
C GLN A 240 5.84 12.86 -10.03
N SER A 241 6.45 11.68 -9.93
CA SER A 241 6.06 10.51 -10.72
C SER A 241 4.56 10.23 -10.51
N CYS A 242 3.80 9.90 -11.57
CA CYS A 242 2.36 9.59 -11.53
C CYS A 242 1.37 10.76 -11.33
N ALA A 243 1.82 12.01 -11.24
CA ALA A 243 0.93 13.16 -11.11
C ALA A 243 0.69 13.84 -12.47
N ASN A 244 -0.56 13.83 -12.94
CA ASN A 244 -1.00 14.63 -14.08
C ASN A 244 -2.07 15.59 -13.58
N ILE A 245 -1.66 16.82 -13.27
CA ILE A 245 -2.47 17.82 -12.59
C ILE A 245 -2.75 18.96 -13.57
N SER A 246 -4.02 19.22 -13.84
CA SER A 246 -4.47 20.38 -14.58
C SER A 246 -4.79 21.52 -13.61
N VAL A 247 -4.35 22.73 -13.96
CA VAL A 247 -4.53 23.93 -13.15
C VAL A 247 -5.39 24.94 -13.91
N GLY A 248 -6.53 25.29 -13.35
CA GLY A 248 -7.35 26.43 -13.75
C GLY A 248 -7.16 27.60 -12.79
N LEU A 249 -7.17 28.83 -13.31
CA LEU A 249 -7.16 30.04 -12.48
C LEU A 249 -8.28 30.98 -12.93
N ARG A 250 -9.16 31.37 -12.00
CA ARG A 250 -10.23 32.35 -12.22
C ARG A 250 -10.33 33.28 -11.02
N ASP A 251 -9.99 34.56 -11.20
CA ASP A 251 -10.13 35.60 -10.16
C ASP A 251 -9.54 35.22 -8.78
N GLY A 252 -8.37 34.57 -8.75
CA GLY A 252 -7.72 34.10 -7.53
C GLY A 252 -8.27 32.77 -6.96
N MET A 253 -9.30 32.18 -7.57
CA MET A 253 -9.71 30.79 -7.35
C MET A 253 -8.87 29.86 -8.22
N VAL A 254 -8.18 28.91 -7.58
CA VAL A 254 -7.44 27.85 -8.27
C VAL A 254 -8.31 26.61 -8.34
N GLU A 255 -8.45 26.04 -9.54
CA GLU A 255 -9.11 24.76 -9.80
C GLU A 255 -8.05 23.71 -10.12
N LEU A 256 -7.93 22.68 -9.28
CA LEU A 256 -7.03 21.55 -9.52
C LEU A 256 -7.83 20.34 -9.97
N GLY A 257 -7.50 19.80 -11.13
CA GLY A 257 -8.07 18.56 -11.67
C GLY A 257 -6.99 17.56 -12.06
N GLY A 258 -7.39 16.35 -12.43
CA GLY A 258 -6.47 15.29 -12.86
C GLY A 258 -6.26 14.21 -11.81
N ARG A 259 -5.04 13.67 -11.72
CA ARG A 259 -4.73 12.49 -10.89
C ARG A 259 -3.45 12.63 -10.07
N VAL A 260 -3.41 11.90 -8.96
CA VAL A 260 -2.27 11.77 -8.04
C VAL A 260 -2.13 10.31 -7.58
N ALA A 261 -0.92 9.93 -7.17
CA ALA A 261 -0.54 8.57 -6.79
C ALA A 261 -1.02 8.14 -5.39
N SER A 262 -1.33 9.10 -4.51
CA SER A 262 -1.76 8.82 -3.13
C SER A 262 -2.48 10.00 -2.51
N GLU A 263 -3.25 9.76 -1.45
CA GLU A 263 -3.84 10.83 -0.62
C GLU A 263 -2.76 11.70 0.05
N ALA A 264 -1.59 11.16 0.35
CA ALA A 264 -0.46 11.93 0.86
C ALA A 264 0.04 12.94 -0.19
N GLN A 265 0.20 12.50 -1.44
CA GLN A 265 0.59 13.38 -2.55
C GLN A 265 -0.50 14.42 -2.84
N ARG A 266 -1.78 14.02 -2.76
CA ARG A 266 -2.93 14.93 -2.87
C ARG A 266 -2.85 16.06 -1.83
N ALA A 267 -2.63 15.71 -0.57
CA ALA A 267 -2.50 16.67 0.53
C ALA A 267 -1.27 17.57 0.35
N GLU A 268 -0.15 17.02 -0.15
CA GLU A 268 1.05 17.79 -0.46
C GLU A 268 0.79 18.84 -1.54
N VAL A 269 0.20 18.44 -2.68
CA VAL A 269 -0.19 19.35 -3.78
C VAL A 269 -1.10 20.46 -3.27
N ARG A 270 -2.13 20.11 -2.49
CA ARG A 270 -3.03 21.08 -1.86
C ARG A 270 -2.26 22.10 -1.01
N SER A 271 -1.33 21.63 -0.19
CA SER A 271 -0.53 22.48 0.70
C SER A 271 0.41 23.42 -0.06
N ILE A 272 0.93 22.99 -1.21
CA ILE A 272 1.81 23.78 -2.07
C ILE A 272 0.99 24.93 -2.66
N VAL A 273 -0.15 24.62 -3.28
CA VAL A 273 -1.00 25.62 -3.94
C VAL A 273 -1.55 26.65 -2.95
N GLN A 274 -1.96 26.23 -1.76
CA GLN A 274 -2.45 27.15 -0.71
C GLN A 274 -1.40 28.13 -0.20
N ARG A 275 -0.09 27.82 -0.36
CA ARG A 275 1.01 28.70 0.07
C ARG A 275 1.40 29.73 -0.98
N ILE A 276 0.86 29.65 -2.20
CA ILE A 276 1.20 30.57 -3.28
C ILE A 276 0.49 31.92 -3.05
N PRO A 277 1.24 33.05 -2.99
CA PRO A 277 0.65 34.37 -2.85
C PRO A 277 -0.33 34.67 -4.00
N GLY A 278 -1.54 35.10 -3.67
CA GLY A 278 -2.59 35.40 -4.65
C GLY A 278 -3.67 34.33 -4.79
N VAL A 279 -3.50 33.16 -4.16
CA VAL A 279 -4.56 32.13 -4.08
C VAL A 279 -5.56 32.51 -2.99
N ALA A 280 -6.79 32.85 -3.38
CA ALA A 280 -7.88 33.20 -2.47
C ALA A 280 -8.77 31.99 -2.11
N GLN A 281 -8.98 31.09 -3.08
CA GLN A 281 -9.79 29.87 -2.91
C GLN A 281 -9.18 28.72 -3.71
N LEU A 282 -9.40 27.49 -3.26
CA LEU A 282 -8.93 26.28 -3.93
C LEU A 282 -10.10 25.28 -4.06
N ASN A 283 -10.43 24.94 -5.30
CA ASN A 283 -11.35 23.85 -5.64
C ASN A 283 -10.56 22.69 -6.23
N GLU A 284 -10.82 21.47 -5.79
CA GLU A 284 -9.99 20.32 -6.11
C GLU A 284 -10.83 19.08 -6.46
N THR A 285 -10.61 18.54 -7.65
CA THR A 285 -11.26 17.35 -8.20
C THR A 285 -10.27 16.22 -8.53
N LEU A 286 -9.08 16.25 -7.90
CA LEU A 286 -8.03 15.24 -8.07
C LEU A 286 -8.49 13.83 -7.69
N GLN A 287 -8.22 12.87 -8.57
CA GLN A 287 -8.46 11.45 -8.34
C GLN A 287 -7.19 10.75 -7.84
N VAL A 288 -7.33 9.86 -6.85
CA VAL A 288 -6.21 9.06 -6.36
C VAL A 288 -6.14 7.76 -7.14
N ILE A 289 -5.07 7.58 -7.91
CA ILE A 289 -4.80 6.40 -8.71
C ILE A 289 -3.45 5.83 -8.24
N PRO A 290 -3.44 4.72 -7.48
CA PRO A 290 -2.21 4.19 -6.91
C PRO A 290 -1.29 3.60 -7.98
N LYS A 291 -0.04 3.33 -7.59
CA LYS A 291 0.84 2.44 -8.36
C LYS A 291 0.29 1.01 -8.31
N PRO A 292 0.41 0.23 -9.40
CA PRO A 292 1.11 0.57 -10.64
C PRO A 292 0.25 1.32 -11.68
N PHE A 293 -1.07 1.45 -11.48
CA PHE A 293 -2.01 1.94 -12.50
C PHE A 293 -1.67 3.34 -13.03
N CYS A 294 -1.19 4.23 -12.17
CA CYS A 294 -0.76 5.56 -12.59
C CYS A 294 0.40 5.52 -13.59
N GLN A 295 1.33 4.56 -13.48
CA GLN A 295 2.45 4.41 -14.40
C GLN A 295 1.99 3.90 -15.77
N VAL A 296 0.94 3.08 -15.78
CA VAL A 296 0.29 2.59 -17.01
C VAL A 296 -0.38 3.76 -17.73
N LEU A 297 -1.14 4.59 -17.01
CA LEU A 297 -1.79 5.78 -17.56
C LEU A 297 -0.77 6.77 -18.14
N ASP A 298 0.27 7.10 -17.38
CA ASP A 298 1.33 8.00 -17.84
C ASP A 298 2.00 7.53 -19.14
N LEU A 299 2.09 6.21 -19.34
CA LEU A 299 2.66 5.63 -20.55
C LEU A 299 1.67 5.60 -21.72
N LEU A 300 0.39 5.30 -21.48
CA LEU A 300 -0.58 4.99 -22.53
C LEU A 300 -1.52 6.13 -22.91
N GLU A 301 -1.78 7.09 -22.02
CA GLU A 301 -2.65 8.25 -22.31
C GLU A 301 -2.24 9.04 -23.54
N PRO A 302 -0.94 9.33 -23.80
CA PRO A 302 -0.55 10.04 -25.02
C PRO A 302 -0.96 9.32 -26.31
N TYR A 303 -1.01 7.98 -26.30
CA TYR A 303 -1.46 7.18 -27.45
C TYR A 303 -2.98 7.06 -27.51
N HIS A 304 -3.66 7.05 -26.37
CA HIS A 304 -5.11 7.16 -26.30
C HIS A 304 -5.58 8.48 -26.92
N ASP A 305 -5.06 9.61 -26.42
CA ASP A 305 -5.41 10.96 -26.88
C ASP A 305 -5.06 11.17 -28.35
N HIS A 306 -3.90 10.67 -28.79
CA HIS A 306 -3.52 10.72 -30.20
C HIS A 306 -4.48 9.92 -31.08
N GLY A 307 -4.86 8.71 -30.66
CA GLY A 307 -5.80 7.85 -31.40
C GLY A 307 -7.19 8.47 -31.51
N GLU A 308 -7.69 9.10 -30.44
CA GLU A 308 -8.96 9.83 -30.45
C GLU A 308 -8.89 11.06 -31.36
N ALA A 309 -7.81 11.86 -31.26
CA ALA A 309 -7.62 13.05 -32.09
C ALA A 309 -7.55 12.72 -33.59
N GLN A 310 -6.89 11.61 -33.95
CA GLN A 310 -6.81 11.11 -35.33
C GLN A 310 -8.02 10.28 -35.74
N ARG A 311 -8.95 9.99 -34.82
CA ARG A 311 -10.13 9.13 -35.04
C ARG A 311 -9.74 7.75 -35.58
N PHE A 312 -8.73 7.12 -34.97
CA PHE A 312 -8.31 5.77 -35.34
C PHE A 312 -9.41 4.72 -35.15
N GLY A 313 -10.35 4.96 -34.23
CA GLY A 313 -11.58 4.15 -34.12
C GLY A 313 -11.40 2.81 -33.40
N LEU A 314 -10.44 2.71 -32.48
CA LEU A 314 -10.34 1.57 -31.56
C LEU A 314 -11.56 1.61 -30.63
N GLY A 315 -12.36 0.53 -30.64
CA GLY A 315 -13.50 0.39 -29.74
C GLY A 315 -13.27 -0.76 -28.77
N VAL A 316 -13.47 -0.53 -27.48
CA VAL A 316 -13.33 -1.57 -26.46
C VAL A 316 -14.50 -1.49 -25.50
N THR A 317 -15.14 -2.63 -25.25
CA THR A 317 -16.24 -2.75 -24.29
C THR A 317 -16.09 -4.00 -23.45
N LEU A 318 -16.55 -3.91 -22.21
CA LEU A 318 -16.60 -5.03 -21.27
C LEU A 318 -18.01 -5.65 -21.26
N ASN A 319 -18.12 -6.92 -20.86
CA ASN A 319 -19.42 -7.59 -20.65
C ASN A 319 -20.27 -6.99 -19.51
N LYS A 320 -19.73 -6.05 -18.74
CA LYS A 320 -20.46 -5.27 -17.72
C LYS A 320 -20.44 -3.79 -18.06
N ARG A 321 -21.55 -3.10 -17.76
CA ARG A 321 -21.72 -1.66 -18.01
C ARG A 321 -21.28 -0.83 -16.81
N GLY A 322 -20.90 0.42 -17.08
CA GLY A 322 -20.47 1.39 -16.08
C GLY A 322 -19.03 1.82 -16.31
N ALA A 323 -18.64 2.93 -15.67
CA ALA A 323 -17.27 3.44 -15.76
C ALA A 323 -16.27 2.57 -14.95
N HIS A 324 -16.75 1.90 -13.90
CA HIS A 324 -15.98 1.02 -13.03
C HIS A 324 -16.83 -0.23 -12.72
N PRO A 325 -17.02 -1.15 -13.69
CA PRO A 325 -17.85 -2.32 -13.47
C PRO A 325 -17.24 -3.24 -12.40
N VAL A 326 -18.11 -3.80 -11.55
CA VAL A 326 -17.72 -4.75 -10.50
C VAL A 326 -17.83 -6.17 -11.01
N TYR A 327 -16.76 -6.94 -10.87
CA TYR A 327 -16.70 -8.38 -11.13
C TYR A 327 -16.51 -9.15 -9.82
N LEU A 328 -17.23 -10.27 -9.69
CA LEU A 328 -17.18 -11.14 -8.53
C LEU A 328 -16.29 -12.36 -8.78
N ALA A 329 -15.81 -12.97 -7.71
CA ALA A 329 -15.05 -14.21 -7.75
C ALA A 329 -15.65 -15.26 -8.71
N GLY A 330 -14.80 -15.78 -9.60
CA GLY A 330 -15.15 -16.80 -10.59
C GLY A 330 -15.99 -16.33 -11.78
N GLU A 331 -16.41 -15.06 -11.82
CA GLU A 331 -16.98 -14.49 -13.04
C GLU A 331 -15.91 -14.36 -14.13
N ASN A 332 -16.36 -14.47 -15.38
CA ASN A 332 -15.49 -14.41 -16.53
C ASN A 332 -15.45 -12.97 -17.09
N LEU A 333 -14.24 -12.44 -17.24
CA LEU A 333 -13.98 -11.17 -17.90
C LEU A 333 -14.02 -11.37 -19.41
N ILE A 334 -14.91 -10.63 -20.09
CA ILE A 334 -15.05 -10.66 -21.53
C ILE A 334 -14.81 -9.26 -22.07
N ILE A 335 -13.93 -9.16 -23.05
CA ILE A 335 -13.50 -7.90 -23.65
C ILE A 335 -13.79 -7.99 -25.14
N ASP A 336 -14.76 -7.20 -25.59
CA ASP A 336 -15.11 -7.06 -27.00
C ASP A 336 -14.31 -5.90 -27.58
N ILE A 337 -13.56 -6.18 -28.64
CA ILE A 337 -12.62 -5.27 -29.28
C ILE A 337 -13.01 -5.09 -30.74
N LYS A 338 -13.16 -3.83 -31.14
CA LYS A 338 -13.21 -3.40 -32.52
C LYS A 338 -11.87 -2.75 -32.87
N THR A 339 -11.12 -3.35 -33.79
CA THR A 339 -9.80 -2.84 -34.19
C THR A 339 -9.91 -1.49 -34.88
N PRO A 340 -8.84 -0.68 -34.88
CA PRO A 340 -8.82 0.61 -35.54
C PRO A 340 -9.36 0.54 -36.97
N THR A 341 -10.19 1.50 -37.35
CA THR A 341 -10.68 1.62 -38.73
C THR A 341 -9.61 2.18 -39.67
N ALA A 342 -8.59 2.85 -39.12
CA ALA A 342 -7.54 3.50 -39.87
C ALA A 342 -6.42 2.55 -40.34
N PHE A 343 -6.20 1.43 -39.64
CA PHE A 343 -5.07 0.55 -39.90
C PHE A 343 -5.25 -0.89 -39.44
N ASP A 344 -4.60 -1.82 -40.14
CA ASP A 344 -4.39 -3.19 -39.69
C ASP A 344 -3.44 -3.19 -38.50
N SER A 345 -3.71 -4.00 -37.48
CA SER A 345 -3.05 -3.89 -36.19
C SER A 345 -2.73 -5.24 -35.56
N TYR A 346 -1.65 -5.22 -34.78
CA TYR A 346 -1.35 -6.21 -33.76
C TYR A 346 -2.03 -5.77 -32.45
N LEU A 347 -2.82 -6.66 -31.85
CA LEU A 347 -3.54 -6.39 -30.60
C LEU A 347 -2.82 -6.98 -29.39
N TYR A 348 -2.81 -6.22 -28.30
CA TYR A 348 -2.32 -6.62 -26.99
C TYR A 348 -3.38 -6.27 -25.95
N VAL A 349 -3.71 -7.22 -25.08
CA VAL A 349 -4.68 -7.07 -24.00
C VAL A 349 -4.04 -7.55 -22.72
N ASP A 350 -3.84 -6.62 -21.80
CA ASP A 350 -3.15 -6.86 -20.54
C ASP A 350 -4.05 -6.52 -19.36
N PHE A 351 -3.90 -7.26 -18.28
CA PHE A 351 -4.64 -7.14 -17.05
C PHE A 351 -3.66 -6.89 -15.89
N TYR A 352 -3.79 -5.76 -15.22
CA TYR A 352 -2.88 -5.34 -14.16
C TYR A 352 -3.59 -5.43 -12.82
N THR A 353 -2.93 -6.07 -11.86
CA THR A 353 -3.39 -6.20 -10.48
C THR A 353 -2.82 -5.06 -9.63
N PHE A 354 -3.46 -4.78 -8.49
CA PHE A 354 -2.93 -3.79 -7.54
C PHE A 354 -1.64 -4.29 -6.84
N GLU A 355 -1.38 -5.59 -6.85
CA GLU A 355 -0.16 -6.20 -6.29
C GLU A 355 1.07 -5.97 -7.17
N GLY A 356 0.91 -5.42 -8.38
CA GLY A 356 2.02 -5.14 -9.27
C GLY A 356 2.35 -6.28 -10.22
N GLU A 357 1.37 -7.13 -10.55
CA GLU A 357 1.48 -8.15 -11.58
C GLU A 357 0.71 -7.77 -12.85
N VAL A 358 1.19 -8.23 -14.01
CA VAL A 358 0.50 -8.13 -15.29
C VAL A 358 0.29 -9.52 -15.88
N ALA A 359 -0.97 -9.81 -16.20
CA ALA A 359 -1.37 -11.00 -16.95
C ALA A 359 -1.68 -10.61 -18.41
N HIS A 360 -1.07 -11.33 -19.35
CA HIS A 360 -1.28 -11.13 -20.78
C HIS A 360 -2.50 -11.93 -21.25
N LEU A 361 -3.67 -11.28 -21.28
CA LEU A 361 -4.91 -11.92 -21.70
C LEU A 361 -4.87 -12.27 -23.20
N PHE A 362 -4.19 -11.44 -24.00
CA PHE A 362 -4.02 -11.64 -25.43
C PHE A 362 -2.80 -10.88 -25.99
N PRO A 363 -1.98 -11.47 -26.88
CA PRO A 363 -1.95 -12.88 -27.28
C PRO A 363 -1.62 -13.81 -26.10
N ASN A 364 -2.09 -15.05 -26.17
CA ASN A 364 -1.78 -16.08 -25.16
C ASN A 364 -1.37 -17.42 -25.81
N VAL A 365 -1.07 -18.43 -24.99
CA VAL A 365 -0.60 -19.76 -25.47
C VAL A 365 -1.59 -20.46 -26.39
N VAL A 366 -2.89 -20.16 -26.25
CA VAL A 366 -3.98 -20.73 -27.04
C VAL A 366 -4.29 -19.86 -28.25
N GLU A 367 -4.31 -18.54 -28.05
CA GLU A 367 -4.68 -17.54 -29.03
C GLU A 367 -3.47 -16.68 -29.40
N SER A 368 -2.56 -17.24 -30.21
CA SER A 368 -1.27 -16.62 -30.55
C SER A 368 -1.30 -15.69 -31.77
N ARG A 369 -2.26 -15.89 -32.69
CA ARG A 369 -2.44 -15.02 -33.87
C ARG A 369 -3.12 -13.72 -33.47
N HIS A 370 -2.31 -12.66 -33.33
CA HIS A 370 -2.77 -11.36 -32.86
C HIS A 370 -2.73 -10.23 -33.89
N PHE A 371 -2.52 -10.55 -35.17
CA PHE A 371 -2.69 -9.61 -36.26
C PHE A 371 -4.12 -9.63 -36.79
N PHE A 372 -4.73 -8.45 -36.93
CA PHE A 372 -6.09 -8.27 -37.42
C PHE A 372 -6.14 -7.16 -38.48
N PRO A 373 -6.92 -7.35 -39.56
CA PRO A 373 -7.26 -6.27 -40.48
C PRO A 373 -7.97 -5.11 -39.76
N ALA A 374 -7.90 -3.93 -40.35
CA ALA A 374 -8.66 -2.76 -39.90
C ALA A 374 -10.16 -3.07 -39.80
N ASN A 375 -10.84 -2.46 -38.82
CA ASN A 375 -12.29 -2.60 -38.60
C ASN A 375 -12.76 -4.07 -38.42
N SER A 376 -11.95 -4.90 -37.77
CA SER A 376 -12.29 -6.27 -37.38
C SER A 376 -12.86 -6.29 -35.96
N GLU A 377 -13.70 -7.30 -35.67
CA GLU A 377 -14.19 -7.56 -34.32
C GLU A 377 -13.51 -8.80 -33.74
N TYR A 378 -13.10 -8.72 -32.48
CA TYR A 378 -12.50 -9.82 -31.75
C TYR A 378 -12.88 -9.77 -30.27
N THR A 379 -13.17 -10.94 -29.69
CA THR A 379 -13.58 -11.07 -28.29
C THR A 379 -12.56 -11.90 -27.53
N VAL A 380 -11.98 -11.33 -26.48
CA VAL A 380 -11.14 -12.03 -25.49
C VAL A 380 -12.03 -12.58 -24.38
N GLY A 381 -11.75 -13.81 -23.91
CA GLY A 381 -12.53 -14.46 -22.85
C GLY A 381 -13.86 -15.05 -23.32
N LYS A 382 -14.00 -15.36 -24.61
CA LYS A 382 -15.26 -15.85 -25.19
C LYS A 382 -15.67 -17.22 -24.63
N MET A 383 -16.73 -17.25 -23.80
CA MET A 383 -17.21 -18.47 -23.10
C MET A 383 -17.78 -19.58 -24.01
N THR A 384 -18.15 -19.25 -25.25
CA THR A 384 -18.83 -20.20 -26.15
C THR A 384 -17.89 -21.04 -27.01
N ASP A 385 -16.58 -20.86 -26.85
CA ASP A 385 -15.56 -21.59 -27.60
C ASP A 385 -14.66 -22.39 -26.64
N PRO A 386 -14.80 -23.73 -26.56
CA PRO A 386 -14.01 -24.56 -25.66
C PRO A 386 -12.52 -24.60 -26.04
N GLN A 387 -12.13 -24.03 -27.19
CA GLN A 387 -10.74 -23.87 -27.59
C GLN A 387 -10.16 -22.51 -27.19
N ARG A 388 -10.84 -21.72 -26.35
CA ARG A 388 -10.35 -20.44 -25.83
C ARG A 388 -10.23 -20.45 -24.31
N LEU A 389 -9.39 -19.56 -23.79
CA LEU A 389 -9.22 -19.42 -22.35
C LEU A 389 -10.39 -18.63 -21.74
N GLU A 390 -10.89 -19.11 -20.60
CA GLU A 390 -11.75 -18.34 -19.71
C GLU A 390 -10.87 -17.53 -18.76
N TRP A 391 -11.10 -16.21 -18.70
CA TRP A 391 -10.43 -15.29 -17.79
C TRP A 391 -11.30 -15.08 -16.56
N LYS A 392 -11.27 -16.05 -15.65
CA LYS A 392 -12.02 -15.99 -14.40
C LYS A 392 -11.32 -15.07 -13.40
N ILE A 393 -12.09 -14.20 -12.78
CA ILE A 393 -11.61 -13.36 -11.68
C ILE A 393 -11.24 -14.25 -10.49
N GLN A 394 -10.01 -14.09 -10.00
CA GLN A 394 -9.42 -14.82 -8.88
C GLN A 394 -8.83 -13.83 -7.88
N PRO A 395 -8.59 -14.23 -6.62
CA PRO A 395 -7.83 -13.41 -5.69
C PRO A 395 -6.43 -13.08 -6.26
N PRO A 396 -5.87 -11.92 -5.91
CA PRO A 396 -6.41 -10.92 -4.98
C PRO A 396 -7.51 -10.05 -5.59
N TYR A 397 -8.42 -9.52 -4.76
CA TYR A 397 -9.53 -8.67 -5.21
C TYR A 397 -9.26 -7.19 -4.92
N GLY A 398 -9.65 -6.30 -5.82
CA GLY A 398 -9.49 -4.86 -5.60
C GLY A 398 -9.77 -4.00 -6.84
N LEU A 399 -9.13 -2.83 -6.89
CA LEU A 399 -9.08 -2.02 -8.10
C LEU A 399 -8.11 -2.67 -9.08
N GLU A 400 -8.53 -2.87 -10.31
CA GLU A 400 -7.71 -3.50 -11.37
C GLU A 400 -7.85 -2.75 -12.69
N LEU A 401 -6.90 -2.98 -13.60
CA LEU A 401 -6.80 -2.23 -14.84
C LEU A 401 -6.68 -3.16 -16.03
N VAL A 402 -7.46 -2.92 -17.07
CA VAL A 402 -7.35 -3.59 -18.36
C VAL A 402 -6.84 -2.59 -19.39
N THR A 403 -5.82 -2.97 -20.15
CA THR A 403 -5.37 -2.17 -21.28
C THR A 403 -5.55 -2.92 -22.58
N VAL A 404 -5.94 -2.20 -23.63
CA VAL A 404 -5.93 -2.70 -25.01
C VAL A 404 -5.06 -1.78 -25.84
N ILE A 405 -4.04 -2.34 -26.49
CA ILE A 405 -3.14 -1.62 -27.38
C ILE A 405 -3.25 -2.23 -28.78
N ALA A 406 -3.54 -1.38 -29.76
CA ALA A 406 -3.53 -1.72 -31.18
C ALA A 406 -2.39 -0.98 -31.87
N SER A 407 -1.42 -1.71 -32.39
CA SER A 407 -0.22 -1.16 -33.03
C SER A 407 -0.07 -1.66 -34.45
N ARG A 408 0.27 -0.80 -35.41
CA ARG A 408 0.59 -1.22 -36.79
C ARG A 408 1.72 -2.24 -36.86
N THR A 409 2.74 -2.08 -36.02
CA THR A 409 3.91 -2.98 -35.95
C THR A 409 3.91 -3.78 -34.66
N PRO A 410 4.45 -5.01 -34.64
CA PRO A 410 4.56 -5.78 -33.40
C PRO A 410 5.35 -5.01 -32.34
N LEU A 411 4.81 -4.91 -31.12
CA LEU A 411 5.48 -4.24 -30.01
C LEU A 411 6.63 -5.10 -29.45
N PHE A 412 6.45 -6.42 -29.46
CA PHE A 412 7.41 -7.37 -28.91
C PHE A 412 7.89 -8.34 -29.99
N ALA A 413 9.18 -8.70 -29.93
CA ALA A 413 9.79 -9.66 -30.85
C ALA A 413 9.33 -11.10 -30.57
N ALA A 414 9.00 -11.40 -29.32
CA ALA A 414 8.45 -12.67 -28.87
C ALA A 414 7.16 -12.44 -28.08
N PRO A 415 6.20 -13.37 -28.14
CA PRO A 415 4.98 -13.26 -27.34
C PRO A 415 5.27 -13.44 -25.84
N ARG A 416 4.47 -12.80 -25.01
CA ARG A 416 4.54 -12.88 -23.54
C ARG A 416 3.32 -13.65 -23.05
N TYR A 417 3.54 -14.77 -22.36
CA TYR A 417 2.47 -15.67 -21.93
C TYR A 417 2.42 -15.88 -20.43
N ASP A 418 3.53 -15.63 -19.74
CA ASP A 418 3.63 -15.77 -18.30
C ASP A 418 3.16 -14.50 -17.61
N VAL A 419 2.62 -14.63 -16.40
CA VAL A 419 2.41 -13.48 -15.51
C VAL A 419 3.77 -12.94 -15.11
N GLU A 420 3.96 -11.62 -15.22
CA GLU A 420 5.21 -10.96 -14.87
C GLU A 420 4.99 -9.70 -14.03
N GLY A 421 6.07 -9.17 -13.44
CA GLY A 421 6.01 -7.95 -12.64
C GLY A 421 5.80 -6.70 -13.51
N VAL A 422 4.89 -5.83 -13.09
CA VAL A 422 4.47 -4.64 -13.86
C VAL A 422 5.63 -3.69 -14.14
N ASP A 423 6.56 -3.50 -13.21
CA ASP A 423 7.71 -2.60 -13.43
C ASP A 423 8.61 -3.09 -14.57
N ALA A 424 8.86 -4.40 -14.66
CA ALA A 424 9.65 -4.99 -15.74
C ALA A 424 8.91 -4.86 -17.07
N TYR A 425 7.62 -5.21 -17.11
CA TYR A 425 6.81 -5.09 -18.30
C TYR A 425 6.69 -3.65 -18.81
N LEU A 426 6.43 -2.67 -17.93
CA LEU A 426 6.31 -1.26 -18.31
C LEU A 426 7.63 -0.69 -18.84
N ASN A 427 8.77 -1.17 -18.35
CA ASN A 427 10.07 -0.80 -18.91
C ASN A 427 10.26 -1.34 -20.33
N ASP A 428 9.79 -2.55 -20.60
CA ASP A 428 9.85 -3.15 -21.93
C ASP A 428 8.86 -2.49 -22.90
N LEU A 429 7.64 -2.25 -22.45
CA LEU A 429 6.61 -1.56 -23.21
C LEU A 429 7.05 -0.14 -23.56
N ARG A 430 7.69 0.59 -22.64
CA ARG A 430 8.26 1.92 -22.92
C ARG A 430 9.37 1.89 -23.98
N ARG A 431 10.12 0.79 -24.09
CA ARG A 431 11.13 0.60 -25.14
C ARG A 431 10.51 0.22 -26.49
N ALA A 432 9.39 -0.49 -26.46
CA ALA A 432 8.65 -0.89 -27.66
C ALA A 432 7.86 0.28 -28.27
N LEU A 433 7.37 1.19 -27.44
CA LEU A 433 6.57 2.34 -27.87
C LEU A 433 7.47 3.50 -28.36
N PRO A 434 7.09 4.20 -29.44
CA PRO A 434 7.85 5.32 -29.97
C PRO A 434 7.74 6.55 -29.07
N GLN A 435 8.83 7.26 -28.83
CA GLN A 435 8.89 8.40 -27.90
C GLN A 435 7.86 9.52 -28.17
N THR A 436 7.40 9.64 -29.42
CA THR A 436 6.34 10.57 -29.81
C THR A 436 5.18 9.80 -30.44
N PRO A 437 3.91 10.02 -30.03
CA PRO A 437 2.75 9.37 -30.65
C PRO A 437 2.48 9.81 -32.09
N ALA A 438 2.80 11.05 -32.45
CA ALA A 438 2.37 11.70 -33.71
C ALA A 438 2.72 10.96 -35.02
N PRO A 439 3.89 10.31 -35.19
CA PRO A 439 4.15 9.48 -36.37
C PRO A 439 3.66 8.03 -36.24
N ALA A 440 3.09 7.64 -35.10
CA ALA A 440 2.82 6.24 -34.78
C ALA A 440 1.34 5.89 -34.98
N GLU A 441 1.08 4.86 -35.79
CA GLU A 441 -0.23 4.23 -35.91
C GLU A 441 -0.45 3.28 -34.73
N ILE A 442 -0.62 3.88 -33.55
CA ILE A 442 -0.88 3.18 -32.29
C ILE A 442 -2.10 3.82 -31.63
N ALA A 443 -3.06 2.99 -31.25
CA ALA A 443 -4.20 3.37 -30.44
C ALA A 443 -4.17 2.57 -29.14
N ALA A 444 -4.49 3.20 -28.02
CA ALA A 444 -4.59 2.54 -26.73
C ALA A 444 -5.92 2.88 -26.04
N THR A 445 -6.41 1.99 -25.21
CA THR A 445 -7.56 2.20 -24.34
C THR A 445 -7.27 1.56 -22.99
N VAL A 446 -7.70 2.26 -21.94
CA VAL A 446 -7.51 1.83 -20.55
C VAL A 446 -8.88 1.78 -19.87
N LEU A 447 -9.16 0.70 -19.16
CA LEU A 447 -10.44 0.44 -18.51
C LEU A 447 -10.18 0.01 -17.07
N PHE A 448 -10.73 0.75 -16.11
CA PHE A 448 -10.71 0.33 -14.71
C PHE A 448 -11.87 -0.62 -14.43
N ILE A 449 -11.60 -1.65 -13.62
CA ILE A 449 -12.61 -2.54 -13.07
C ILE A 449 -12.40 -2.69 -11.57
N THR A 450 -13.43 -3.17 -10.87
CA THR A 450 -13.31 -3.57 -9.47
C THR A 450 -13.60 -5.06 -9.35
N THR A 451 -12.72 -5.81 -8.72
CA THR A 451 -12.90 -7.23 -8.43
C THR A 451 -13.20 -7.41 -6.93
N GLN A 452 -14.10 -8.34 -6.60
CA GLN A 452 -14.56 -8.60 -5.22
C GLN A 452 -14.84 -10.09 -5.01
N ASP A 453 -14.82 -10.55 -3.76
CA ASP A 453 -15.24 -11.91 -3.43
C ASP A 453 -16.77 -12.09 -3.62
N ARG A 454 -17.23 -13.34 -3.70
CA ARG A 454 -18.66 -13.66 -3.55
C ARG A 454 -18.96 -13.76 -2.06
N GLU A 455 -19.59 -12.72 -1.51
CA GLU A 455 -20.13 -12.72 -0.14
C GLU A 455 -20.97 -13.97 0.20
#